data_AF-A0A6H9XVU1-F1
#
_entry.id   AF-A0A6H9XVU1-F1
#
_cell.length_a   1.000
_cell.length_b   1.000
_cell.length_c   1.000
_cell.angle_alpha   90.00
_cell.angle_beta   90.00
_cell.angle_gamma   90.00
#
_symmetry.space_group_name_H-M   'P 1'
#
loop_
_entity.id
_entity.type
_entity.pdbx_description
1 polymer ?
#
loop_
_entity_poly.entity_id
_entity_poly.type
_entity_poly.pdbx_seq_one_letter_code
_entity_poly.pdbx_strand_id
1 'polypeptide(L)'
;MALSPYVYDATAENFPRLVLENSQRGLVLVHFWTPKAGPCMILMPRLVKLASEYGGKFLLVMLNTDELGALARRLGVTSVPTVKFFRRGEVVETVHGAESDNHFRQLLDRFIMRDSVNLYAQGLAAWQRRQTGEARRMLAAAAVEEPGNPVIPRDLAKLLWADGEHDQAMQLLESLPAELRAHADIARLYAHFALASAAEHAPADVEARAADAGNADARFQLAALQLAKDDLESALGALDALDAEHPQYRQGLPRQALLALFDLLGPEHPLTREYRARLSQRLS
;
A
#
# COMPACT_ATOMS: atom_id res chain seq x y z
N MET A 1 -17.73 -27.61 3.88
CA MET A 1 -16.92 -26.59 4.59
C MET A 1 -16.26 -25.74 3.52
N ALA A 2 -16.66 -24.47 3.38
CA ALA A 2 -16.07 -23.56 2.41
C ALA A 2 -14.66 -23.17 2.87
N LEU A 3 -13.66 -23.89 2.37
CA LEU A 3 -12.24 -23.76 2.71
C LEU A 3 -11.63 -22.58 1.96
N SER A 4 -11.85 -21.34 2.42
CA SER A 4 -11.24 -20.12 1.88
C SER A 4 -11.59 -19.79 0.40
N PRO A 5 -11.86 -18.51 0.04
CA PRO A 5 -12.15 -18.14 -1.35
C PRO A 5 -10.95 -18.28 -2.30
N TYR A 6 -9.78 -18.68 -1.78
CA TYR A 6 -8.51 -18.78 -2.50
C TYR A 6 -8.04 -20.22 -2.74
N VAL A 7 -8.86 -21.23 -2.41
CA VAL A 7 -8.52 -22.64 -2.57
C VAL A 7 -9.50 -23.32 -3.54
N TYR A 8 -8.97 -24.03 -4.52
CA TYR A 8 -9.76 -24.66 -5.59
C TYR A 8 -9.27 -26.07 -5.88
N ASP A 9 -10.20 -26.98 -6.19
CA ASP A 9 -9.85 -28.30 -6.68
C ASP A 9 -9.66 -28.28 -8.21
N ALA A 10 -8.58 -28.90 -8.66
CA ALA A 10 -8.28 -29.04 -10.07
C ALA A 10 -9.11 -30.17 -10.69
N THR A 11 -9.59 -29.92 -11.89
CA THR A 11 -10.08 -30.91 -12.86
C THR A 11 -9.28 -30.76 -14.15
N ALA A 12 -9.33 -31.76 -15.03
CA ALA A 12 -8.65 -31.67 -16.33
C ALA A 12 -9.13 -30.46 -17.16
N GLU A 13 -10.41 -30.10 -17.01
CA GLU A 13 -11.06 -29.00 -17.74
C GLU A 13 -10.71 -27.63 -17.17
N ASN A 14 -10.69 -27.49 -15.83
CA ASN A 14 -10.48 -26.20 -15.20
C ASN A 14 -9.00 -25.84 -15.01
N PHE A 15 -8.08 -26.82 -15.08
CA PHE A 15 -6.66 -26.61 -14.77
C PHE A 15 -5.99 -25.52 -15.63
N PRO A 16 -6.19 -25.47 -16.98
CA PRO A 16 -5.59 -24.40 -17.79
C PRO A 16 -6.02 -23.01 -17.30
N ARG A 17 -7.29 -22.83 -16.98
CA ARG A 17 -7.82 -21.55 -16.47
C ARG A 17 -7.33 -21.26 -15.05
N LEU A 18 -7.49 -22.21 -14.14
CA LEU A 18 -7.18 -22.03 -12.72
C LEU A 18 -5.70 -21.84 -12.47
N VAL A 19 -4.84 -22.51 -13.24
CA VAL A 19 -3.39 -22.49 -13.03
C VAL A 19 -2.70 -21.64 -14.06
N LEU A 20 -2.78 -21.98 -15.35
CA LEU A 20 -1.95 -21.34 -16.36
C LEU A 20 -2.37 -19.89 -16.61
N GLU A 21 -3.66 -19.63 -16.82
CA GLU A 21 -4.16 -18.27 -17.06
C GLU A 21 -4.05 -17.37 -15.82
N ASN A 22 -4.48 -17.84 -14.64
CA ASN A 22 -4.32 -17.06 -13.41
C ASN A 22 -2.86 -16.81 -13.05
N SER A 23 -1.95 -17.74 -13.38
CA SER A 23 -0.51 -17.53 -13.13
C SER A 23 0.09 -16.37 -13.95
N GLN A 24 -0.59 -15.92 -15.01
CA GLN A 24 -0.20 -14.70 -15.74
C GLN A 24 -0.45 -13.44 -14.92
N ARG A 25 -1.37 -13.49 -13.96
CA ARG A 25 -1.78 -12.34 -13.14
C ARG A 25 -1.17 -12.33 -11.75
N GLY A 26 -0.86 -13.50 -11.20
CA GLY A 26 -0.29 -13.64 -9.87
C GLY A 26 0.29 -15.03 -9.63
N LEU A 27 0.67 -15.32 -8.40
CA LEU A 27 1.26 -16.61 -8.04
C LEU A 27 0.17 -17.68 -7.86
N VAL A 28 0.36 -18.86 -8.45
CA VAL A 28 -0.54 -20.02 -8.24
C VAL A 28 0.26 -21.20 -7.70
N LEU A 29 -0.12 -21.72 -6.54
CA LEU A 29 0.47 -22.92 -5.96
C LEU A 29 -0.40 -24.11 -6.31
N VAL A 30 0.17 -25.16 -6.91
CA VAL A 30 -0.51 -26.43 -7.12
C VAL A 30 0.03 -27.45 -6.14
N HIS A 31 -0.80 -27.91 -5.22
CA HIS A 31 -0.49 -29.01 -4.32
C HIS A 31 -0.95 -30.34 -4.93
N PHE A 32 0.01 -31.17 -5.33
CA PHE A 32 -0.20 -32.52 -5.82
C PHE A 32 -0.28 -33.48 -4.63
N TRP A 33 -1.41 -34.15 -4.49
CA TRP A 33 -1.71 -34.97 -3.31
C TRP A 33 -2.43 -36.28 -3.67
N THR A 34 -2.56 -37.16 -2.68
CA THR A 34 -3.41 -38.36 -2.72
C THR A 34 -3.90 -38.65 -1.30
N PRO A 35 -5.14 -39.15 -1.09
CA PRO A 35 -5.65 -39.49 0.23
C PRO A 35 -4.86 -40.62 0.91
N LYS A 36 -4.10 -41.41 0.14
CA LYS A 36 -3.32 -42.56 0.63
C LYS A 36 -1.99 -42.16 1.28
N ALA A 37 -1.58 -40.90 1.16
CA ALA A 37 -0.29 -40.42 1.66
C ALA A 37 -0.49 -39.56 2.91
N GLY A 38 -0.17 -40.12 4.08
CA GLY A 38 -0.26 -39.43 5.38
C GLY A 38 0.37 -38.02 5.41
N PRO A 39 1.58 -37.80 4.84
CA PRO A 39 2.18 -36.47 4.77
C PRO A 39 1.35 -35.43 3.99
N CYS A 40 0.55 -35.84 3.01
CA CYS A 40 -0.35 -34.92 2.29
C CYS A 40 -1.43 -34.36 3.22
N MET A 41 -2.00 -35.22 4.08
CA MET A 41 -3.07 -34.83 5.00
C MET A 41 -2.59 -33.86 6.08
N ILE A 42 -1.29 -33.85 6.38
CA ILE A 42 -0.67 -32.88 7.30
C ILE A 42 -0.40 -31.55 6.58
N LEU A 43 0.09 -31.60 5.34
CA LEU A 43 0.48 -30.40 4.60
C LEU A 43 -0.73 -29.58 4.13
N MET A 44 -1.79 -30.25 3.69
CA MET A 44 -3.00 -29.63 3.14
C MET A 44 -3.62 -28.53 4.05
N PRO A 45 -3.95 -28.79 5.34
CA PRO A 45 -4.53 -27.75 6.20
C PRO A 45 -3.57 -26.58 6.43
N ARG A 46 -2.25 -26.81 6.38
CA ARG A 46 -1.24 -25.76 6.54
C ARG A 46 -1.20 -24.83 5.33
N LEU A 47 -1.25 -25.38 4.11
CA LEU A 47 -1.34 -24.59 2.88
C LEU A 47 -2.66 -23.80 2.79
N VAL A 48 -3.79 -24.39 3.19
CA VAL A 48 -5.09 -23.68 3.24
C VAL A 48 -5.06 -22.51 4.23
N LYS A 49 -4.41 -22.71 5.39
CA LYS A 49 -4.20 -21.65 6.37
C LYS A 49 -3.36 -20.52 5.77
N LEU A 50 -2.23 -20.83 5.12
CA LEU A 50 -1.39 -19.84 4.45
C LEU A 50 -2.15 -19.08 3.36
N ALA A 51 -2.95 -19.75 2.53
CA ALA A 51 -3.75 -19.08 1.49
C ALA A 51 -4.72 -18.04 2.07
N SER A 52 -5.27 -18.33 3.25
CA SER A 52 -6.16 -17.40 3.97
C SER A 52 -5.39 -16.24 4.59
N GLU A 53 -4.25 -16.50 5.24
CA GLU A 53 -3.42 -15.46 5.88
C GLU A 53 -2.82 -14.49 4.87
N TYR A 54 -2.42 -14.98 3.70
CA TYR A 54 -1.91 -14.14 2.61
C TYR A 54 -3.01 -13.41 1.85
N GLY A 55 -4.29 -13.60 2.21
CA GLY A 55 -5.39 -12.76 1.75
C GLY A 55 -5.58 -12.69 0.24
N GLY A 56 -5.24 -13.77 -0.49
CA GLY A 56 -5.38 -13.82 -1.96
C GLY A 56 -4.15 -13.42 -2.76
N LYS A 57 -3.00 -13.14 -2.12
CA LYS A 57 -1.71 -12.92 -2.83
C LYS A 57 -1.21 -14.15 -3.62
N PHE A 58 -1.79 -15.32 -3.37
CA PHE A 58 -1.64 -16.48 -4.22
C PHE A 58 -2.92 -17.30 -4.25
N LEU A 59 -3.10 -18.08 -5.32
CA LEU A 59 -4.16 -19.06 -5.44
C LEU A 59 -3.62 -20.44 -5.06
N LEU A 60 -4.33 -21.19 -4.19
CA LEU A 60 -4.01 -22.58 -3.91
C LEU A 60 -4.90 -23.50 -4.76
N VAL A 61 -4.29 -24.37 -5.55
CA VAL A 61 -4.98 -25.35 -6.37
C VAL A 61 -4.60 -26.75 -5.90
N MET A 62 -5.60 -27.53 -5.54
CA MET A 62 -5.46 -28.90 -5.05
C MET A 62 -5.61 -29.87 -6.22
N LEU A 63 -4.60 -30.69 -6.48
CA LEU A 63 -4.61 -31.65 -7.57
C LEU A 63 -4.46 -33.07 -7.04
N ASN A 64 -5.55 -33.82 -7.06
CA ASN A 64 -5.55 -35.23 -6.69
C ASN A 64 -4.89 -36.08 -7.80
N THR A 65 -3.76 -36.69 -7.48
CA THR A 65 -2.97 -37.50 -8.43
C THR A 65 -3.62 -38.85 -8.75
N ASP A 66 -4.53 -39.34 -7.91
CA ASP A 66 -5.33 -40.55 -8.20
C ASP A 66 -6.32 -40.28 -9.35
N GLU A 67 -6.85 -39.06 -9.45
CA GLU A 67 -7.82 -38.64 -10.46
C GLU A 67 -7.14 -38.06 -11.72
N LEU A 68 -6.08 -37.26 -11.52
CA LEU A 68 -5.42 -36.49 -12.58
C LEU A 68 -3.99 -36.96 -12.85
N GLY A 69 -3.70 -38.26 -12.69
CA GLY A 69 -2.36 -38.83 -12.80
C GLY A 69 -1.65 -38.55 -14.13
N ALA A 70 -2.36 -38.52 -15.26
CA ALA A 70 -1.77 -38.18 -16.56
C ALA A 70 -1.31 -36.71 -16.63
N LEU A 71 -2.08 -35.79 -16.03
CA LEU A 71 -1.70 -34.38 -15.93
C LEU A 71 -0.53 -34.18 -14.97
N ALA A 72 -0.56 -34.82 -13.79
CA ALA A 72 0.52 -34.79 -12.83
C ALA A 72 1.86 -35.26 -13.43
N ARG A 73 1.85 -36.37 -14.19
CA ARG A 73 3.03 -36.88 -14.90
C ARG A 73 3.55 -35.91 -15.97
N ARG A 74 2.65 -35.29 -16.76
CA ARG A 74 3.05 -34.27 -17.75
C ARG A 74 3.73 -33.06 -17.11
N LEU A 75 3.34 -32.72 -15.89
CA LEU A 75 3.94 -31.65 -15.09
C LEU A 75 5.20 -32.11 -14.32
N GLY A 76 5.69 -33.32 -14.58
CA GLY A 76 6.91 -33.87 -13.98
C GLY A 76 6.78 -34.26 -12.51
N VAL A 77 5.56 -34.56 -12.04
CA VAL A 77 5.35 -35.01 -10.66
C VAL A 77 5.58 -36.51 -10.56
N THR A 78 6.61 -36.89 -9.81
CA THR A 78 7.04 -38.28 -9.59
C THR A 78 6.74 -38.80 -8.18
N SER A 79 6.48 -37.91 -7.23
CA SER A 79 6.15 -38.23 -5.84
C SER A 79 5.16 -37.22 -5.24
N VAL A 80 4.44 -37.65 -4.21
CA VAL A 80 3.51 -36.81 -3.43
C VAL A 80 3.84 -36.88 -1.94
N PRO A 81 3.68 -35.77 -1.18
CA PRO A 81 3.23 -34.46 -1.64
C PRO A 81 4.31 -33.75 -2.46
N THR A 82 3.88 -33.05 -3.52
CA THR A 82 4.70 -32.08 -4.26
C THR A 82 3.90 -30.80 -4.36
N VAL A 83 4.53 -29.65 -4.22
CA VAL A 83 3.92 -28.33 -4.43
C VAL A 83 4.71 -27.62 -5.51
N LYS A 84 4.04 -27.19 -6.59
CA LYS A 84 4.66 -26.39 -7.65
C LYS A 84 4.11 -24.98 -7.64
N PHE A 85 4.99 -24.01 -7.80
CA PHE A 85 4.66 -22.60 -7.90
C PHE A 85 4.62 -22.25 -9.38
N PHE A 86 3.48 -21.77 -9.85
CA PHE A 86 3.27 -21.33 -11.22
C PHE A 86 3.23 -19.81 -11.28
N ARG A 87 3.94 -19.26 -12.26
CA ARG A 87 3.95 -17.84 -12.56
C ARG A 87 4.26 -17.62 -14.03
N ARG A 88 3.52 -16.72 -14.68
CA ARG A 88 3.59 -16.45 -16.12
C ARG A 88 3.46 -17.70 -16.99
N GLY A 89 2.66 -18.66 -16.54
CA GLY A 89 2.44 -19.94 -17.23
C GLY A 89 3.54 -20.98 -17.02
N GLU A 90 4.59 -20.67 -16.26
CA GLU A 90 5.75 -21.53 -16.04
C GLU A 90 5.87 -21.96 -14.58
N VAL A 91 6.55 -23.08 -14.34
CA VAL A 91 6.90 -23.52 -12.98
C VAL A 91 8.15 -22.76 -12.53
N VAL A 92 8.01 -21.90 -11.52
CA VAL A 92 9.10 -21.08 -10.97
C VAL A 92 9.74 -21.64 -9.70
N GLU A 93 9.07 -22.61 -9.05
CA GLU A 93 9.59 -23.32 -7.88
C GLU A 93 8.92 -24.68 -7.73
N THR A 94 9.63 -25.68 -7.20
CA THR A 94 9.07 -26.98 -6.85
C THR A 94 9.54 -27.41 -5.47
N VAL A 95 8.60 -27.63 -4.56
CA VAL A 95 8.84 -28.13 -3.22
C VAL A 95 8.38 -29.58 -3.15
N HIS A 96 9.26 -30.47 -2.69
CA HIS A 96 8.95 -31.89 -2.50
C HIS A 96 8.77 -32.20 -1.02
N GLY A 97 7.84 -33.08 -0.69
CA GLY A 97 7.58 -33.48 0.69
C GLY A 97 6.76 -32.46 1.49
N ALA A 98 6.53 -32.79 2.76
CA ALA A 98 5.75 -31.98 3.68
C ALA A 98 6.65 -31.00 4.46
N GLU A 99 7.13 -29.97 3.77
CA GLU A 99 8.03 -28.95 4.31
C GLU A 99 7.40 -28.06 5.41
N SER A 100 8.24 -27.28 6.10
CA SER A 100 7.82 -26.39 7.20
C SER A 100 7.06 -25.13 6.73
N ASP A 101 6.22 -24.54 7.60
CA ASP A 101 5.45 -23.33 7.27
C ASP A 101 6.39 -22.16 7.00
N ASN A 102 7.49 -22.09 7.76
CA ASN A 102 8.52 -21.08 7.58
C ASN A 102 9.16 -21.17 6.19
N HIS A 103 9.43 -22.38 5.70
CA HIS A 103 9.97 -22.56 4.35
C HIS A 103 9.00 -22.06 3.27
N PHE A 104 7.71 -22.42 3.37
CA PHE A 104 6.71 -21.92 2.43
C PHE A 104 6.56 -20.39 2.49
N ARG A 105 6.55 -19.79 3.69
CA ARG A 105 6.51 -18.32 3.85
C ARG A 105 7.70 -17.65 3.18
N GLN A 106 8.91 -18.14 3.43
CA GLN A 106 10.13 -17.59 2.81
C GLN A 106 10.06 -17.60 1.27
N LEU A 107 9.57 -18.70 0.68
CA LEU A 107 9.38 -18.79 -0.77
C LEU A 107 8.29 -17.83 -1.27
N LEU A 108 7.12 -17.83 -0.62
CA LEU A 108 6.00 -16.96 -0.95
C LEU A 108 6.41 -15.49 -0.90
N ASP A 109 7.02 -15.05 0.19
CA ASP A 109 7.46 -13.67 0.40
C ASP A 109 8.48 -13.26 -0.67
N ARG A 110 9.45 -14.13 -0.99
CA ARG A 110 10.43 -13.88 -2.05
C ARG A 110 9.78 -13.67 -3.41
N PHE A 111 8.76 -14.46 -3.76
CA PHE A 111 8.06 -14.31 -5.02
C PHE A 111 7.18 -13.06 -5.02
N ILE A 112 6.34 -12.86 -4.01
CA ILE A 112 5.42 -11.71 -3.88
C ILE A 112 6.19 -10.38 -3.86
N MET A 113 7.28 -10.26 -3.10
CA MET A 113 8.12 -9.06 -3.10
C MET A 113 8.68 -8.76 -4.50
N ARG A 114 9.05 -9.79 -5.26
CA ARG A 114 9.54 -9.61 -6.63
C ARG A 114 8.43 -9.11 -7.58
N ASP A 115 7.16 -9.42 -7.35
CA ASP A 115 6.02 -8.89 -8.12
C ASP A 115 5.89 -7.39 -7.89
N SER A 116 5.74 -7.00 -6.63
CA SER A 116 5.58 -5.62 -6.20
C SER A 116 6.73 -4.73 -6.69
N VAL A 117 7.99 -5.15 -6.49
CA VAL A 117 9.17 -4.40 -6.94
C VAL A 117 9.16 -4.19 -8.46
N ASN A 118 8.79 -5.21 -9.23
CA ASN A 118 8.73 -5.10 -10.70
C ASN A 118 7.57 -4.21 -11.17
N LEU A 119 6.40 -4.31 -10.53
CA LEU A 119 5.24 -3.47 -10.84
C LEU A 119 5.53 -2.01 -10.50
N TYR A 120 6.12 -1.77 -9.34
CA TYR A 120 6.55 -0.44 -8.91
C TYR A 120 7.55 0.17 -9.89
N ALA A 121 8.59 -0.57 -10.28
CA ALA A 121 9.57 -0.11 -11.26
C ALA A 121 8.95 0.21 -12.63
N GLN A 122 8.02 -0.62 -13.11
CA GLN A 122 7.27 -0.36 -14.35
C GLN A 122 6.41 0.90 -14.22
N GLY A 123 5.74 1.09 -13.08
CA GLY A 123 4.94 2.28 -12.81
C GLY A 123 5.77 3.57 -12.86
N LEU A 124 6.93 3.59 -12.22
CA LEU A 124 7.85 4.73 -12.29
C LEU A 124 8.37 4.98 -13.70
N ALA A 125 8.73 3.93 -14.45
CA ALA A 125 9.19 4.07 -15.83
C ALA A 125 8.10 4.62 -16.76
N ALA A 126 6.84 4.18 -16.59
CA ALA A 126 5.70 4.72 -17.31
C ALA A 126 5.46 6.20 -16.95
N TRP A 127 5.61 6.57 -15.67
CA TRP A 127 5.47 7.95 -15.24
C TRP A 127 6.51 8.87 -15.88
N GLN A 128 7.78 8.43 -15.93
CA GLN A 128 8.86 9.16 -16.61
C GLN A 128 8.59 9.38 -18.11
N ARG A 129 7.84 8.46 -18.74
CA ARG A 129 7.41 8.55 -20.14
C ARG A 129 6.10 9.32 -20.33
N ARG A 130 5.57 9.95 -19.26
CA ARG A 130 4.26 10.62 -19.23
C ARG A 130 3.07 9.72 -19.61
N GLN A 131 3.21 8.41 -19.40
CA GLN A 131 2.15 7.43 -19.60
C GLN A 131 1.32 7.29 -18.32
N THR A 132 0.64 8.36 -17.89
CA THR A 132 0.02 8.46 -16.55
C THR A 132 -0.97 7.33 -16.26
N GLY A 133 -1.79 6.95 -17.23
CA GLY A 133 -2.75 5.86 -17.07
C GLY A 133 -2.09 4.49 -16.83
N GLU A 134 -0.96 4.21 -17.48
CA GLU A 134 -0.21 2.97 -17.25
C GLU A 134 0.52 3.00 -15.91
N ALA A 135 1.16 4.13 -15.60
CA ALA A 135 1.83 4.35 -14.33
C ALA A 135 0.88 4.16 -13.14
N ARG A 136 -0.33 4.73 -13.21
CA ARG A 136 -1.38 4.56 -12.19
C ARG A 136 -1.74 3.09 -12.02
N ARG A 137 -1.99 2.36 -13.11
CA ARG A 137 -2.35 0.93 -13.04
C ARG A 137 -1.24 0.10 -12.38
N MET A 138 0.02 0.34 -12.75
CA MET A 138 1.15 -0.43 -12.24
C MET A 138 1.44 -0.13 -10.77
N LEU A 139 1.40 1.14 -10.36
CA LEU A 139 1.58 1.53 -8.96
C LEU A 139 0.42 1.04 -8.09
N ALA A 140 -0.83 1.12 -8.58
CA ALA A 140 -1.99 0.57 -7.87
C ALA A 140 -1.88 -0.95 -7.70
N ALA A 141 -1.45 -1.68 -8.74
CA ALA A 141 -1.21 -3.12 -8.64
C ALA A 141 -0.10 -3.44 -7.63
N ALA A 142 1.00 -2.68 -7.62
CA ALA A 142 2.06 -2.85 -6.63
C ALA A 142 1.56 -2.62 -5.19
N ALA A 143 0.67 -1.64 -4.98
CA ALA A 143 0.09 -1.35 -3.67
C ALA A 143 -0.81 -2.49 -3.16
N VAL A 144 -1.48 -3.23 -4.06
CA VAL A 144 -2.24 -4.43 -3.70
C VAL A 144 -1.32 -5.56 -3.24
N GLU A 145 -0.16 -5.73 -3.89
CA GLU A 145 0.82 -6.75 -3.52
C GLU A 145 1.53 -6.45 -2.18
N GLU A 146 1.82 -5.18 -1.91
CA GLU A 146 2.42 -4.70 -0.66
C GLU A 146 1.58 -3.62 0.04
N PRO A 147 0.43 -3.96 0.67
CA PRO A 147 -0.47 -2.99 1.29
C PRO A 147 0.15 -2.22 2.48
N GLY A 148 1.24 -2.71 3.05
CA GLY A 148 1.95 -2.09 4.17
C GLY A 148 3.16 -1.24 3.75
N ASN A 149 3.45 -1.12 2.46
CA ASN A 149 4.59 -0.36 1.97
C ASN A 149 4.19 1.12 1.79
N PRO A 150 4.77 2.07 2.56
CA PRO A 150 4.40 3.49 2.48
C PRO A 150 4.90 4.19 1.20
N VAL A 151 5.90 3.62 0.52
CA VAL A 151 6.51 4.25 -0.67
C VAL A 151 5.54 4.27 -1.85
N ILE A 152 4.80 3.18 -2.05
CA ILE A 152 3.91 3.00 -3.18
C ILE A 152 2.73 4.00 -3.16
N PRO A 153 1.92 4.10 -2.09
CA PRO A 153 0.82 5.08 -2.04
C PRO A 153 1.34 6.52 -2.01
N ARG A 154 2.51 6.79 -1.42
CA ARG A 154 3.16 8.10 -1.47
C ARG A 154 3.40 8.54 -2.92
N ASP A 155 4.02 7.68 -3.73
CA ASP A 155 4.39 8.04 -5.09
C ASP A 155 3.19 7.98 -6.05
N LEU A 156 2.20 7.13 -5.78
CA LEU A 156 0.89 7.18 -6.44
C LEU A 156 0.17 8.51 -6.17
N ALA A 157 0.15 8.98 -4.92
CA ALA A 157 -0.46 10.27 -4.57
C ALA A 157 0.26 11.45 -5.25
N LYS A 158 1.61 11.43 -5.31
CA LYS A 158 2.38 12.42 -6.09
C LYS A 158 2.06 12.39 -7.57
N LEU A 159 1.88 11.20 -8.15
CA LEU A 159 1.47 11.07 -9.55
C LEU A 159 0.08 11.67 -9.78
N LEU A 160 -0.90 11.36 -8.94
CA LEU A 160 -2.25 11.93 -9.01
C LEU A 160 -2.22 13.45 -8.91
N TRP A 161 -1.45 13.97 -7.96
CA TRP A 161 -1.28 15.41 -7.78
C TRP A 161 -0.66 16.08 -9.01
N ALA A 162 0.41 15.50 -9.55
CA ALA A 162 1.10 16.03 -10.74
C ALA A 162 0.22 16.01 -12.01
N ASP A 163 -0.78 15.14 -12.08
CA ASP A 163 -1.75 15.04 -13.19
C ASP A 163 -2.95 15.99 -13.01
N GLY A 164 -2.98 16.79 -11.93
CA GLY A 164 -4.07 17.71 -11.60
C GLY A 164 -5.24 17.04 -10.88
N GLU A 165 -5.14 15.76 -10.54
CA GLU A 165 -6.19 15.02 -9.82
C GLU A 165 -6.02 15.19 -8.29
N HIS A 166 -5.99 16.44 -7.83
CA HIS A 166 -5.72 16.83 -6.44
C HIS A 166 -6.68 16.16 -5.44
N ASP A 167 -7.98 16.12 -5.75
CA ASP A 167 -9.00 15.49 -4.90
C ASP A 167 -8.76 13.99 -4.73
N GLN A 168 -8.39 13.29 -5.81
CA GLN A 168 -8.08 11.86 -5.75
C GLN A 168 -6.80 11.58 -4.98
N ALA A 169 -5.79 12.45 -5.10
CA ALA A 169 -4.56 12.35 -4.34
C ALA A 169 -4.83 12.47 -2.82
N MET A 170 -5.67 13.44 -2.43
CA MET A 170 -6.08 13.63 -1.04
C MET A 170 -6.89 12.45 -0.52
N GLN A 171 -7.92 12.03 -1.27
CA GLN A 171 -8.77 10.90 -0.92
C GLN A 171 -7.96 9.61 -0.74
N LEU A 172 -6.97 9.37 -1.60
CA LEU A 172 -6.06 8.23 -1.48
C LEU A 172 -5.34 8.26 -0.12
N LEU A 173 -4.69 9.37 0.24
CA LEU A 173 -3.93 9.50 1.48
C LEU A 173 -4.84 9.38 2.73
N GLU A 174 -6.04 9.93 2.67
CA GLU A 174 -7.03 9.86 3.76
C GLU A 174 -7.57 8.45 3.97
N SER A 175 -7.70 7.67 2.88
CA SER A 175 -8.20 6.29 2.91
C SER A 175 -7.19 5.26 3.45
N LEU A 176 -5.92 5.67 3.62
CA LEU A 176 -4.87 4.75 4.08
C LEU A 176 -5.12 4.26 5.53
N PRO A 177 -4.65 3.04 5.86
CA PRO A 177 -4.58 2.55 7.24
C PRO A 177 -3.86 3.53 8.17
N ALA A 178 -4.23 3.53 9.46
CA ALA A 178 -3.70 4.48 10.44
C ALA A 178 -2.16 4.40 10.56
N GLU A 179 -1.61 3.20 10.42
CA GLU A 179 -0.17 2.93 10.47
C GLU A 179 0.56 3.62 9.31
N LEU A 180 -0.01 3.58 8.11
CA LEU A 180 0.55 4.26 6.94
C LEU A 180 0.36 5.78 7.01
N ARG A 181 -0.80 6.26 7.50
CA ARG A 181 -1.02 7.70 7.71
C ARG A 181 -0.05 8.30 8.72
N ALA A 182 0.31 7.54 9.76
CA ALA A 182 1.28 7.96 10.76
C ALA A 182 2.74 7.92 10.26
N HIS A 183 3.02 7.30 9.11
CA HIS A 183 4.35 7.29 8.54
C HIS A 183 4.79 8.71 8.16
N ALA A 184 5.99 9.12 8.60
CA ALA A 184 6.47 10.50 8.48
C ALA A 184 6.39 11.06 7.05
N ASP A 185 6.80 10.27 6.04
CA ASP A 185 6.73 10.70 4.64
C ASP A 185 5.29 10.91 4.14
N ILE A 186 4.34 10.09 4.60
CA ILE A 186 2.93 10.19 4.20
C ILE A 186 2.28 11.39 4.88
N ALA A 187 2.47 11.54 6.20
CA ALA A 187 1.95 12.68 6.95
C ALA A 187 2.48 14.01 6.39
N ARG A 188 3.78 14.07 6.06
CA ARG A 188 4.39 15.25 5.43
C ARG A 188 3.82 15.54 4.04
N LEU A 189 3.65 14.51 3.20
CA LEU A 189 3.06 14.68 1.87
C LEU A 189 1.61 15.17 1.97
N TYR A 190 0.82 14.57 2.85
CA TYR A 190 -0.55 14.98 3.11
C TYR A 190 -0.63 16.44 3.59
N ALA A 191 0.23 16.84 4.52
CA ALA A 191 0.27 18.23 4.99
C ALA A 191 0.61 19.22 3.86
N HIS A 192 1.56 18.86 3.00
CA HIS A 192 1.90 19.68 1.83
C HIS A 192 0.72 19.83 0.87
N PHE A 193 0.06 18.73 0.51
CA PHE A 193 -1.12 18.75 -0.36
C PHE A 193 -2.30 19.48 0.25
N ALA A 194 -2.54 19.29 1.55
CA ALA A 194 -3.61 19.98 2.25
C ALA A 194 -3.40 21.49 2.28
N LEU A 195 -2.17 21.97 2.53
CA LEU A 195 -1.85 23.40 2.46
C LEU A 195 -2.03 23.94 1.05
N ALA A 196 -1.49 23.26 0.03
CA ALA A 196 -1.62 23.70 -1.36
C ALA A 196 -3.10 23.78 -1.80
N SER A 197 -3.88 22.74 -1.51
CA SER A 197 -5.32 22.71 -1.79
C SER A 197 -6.07 23.79 -1.01
N ALA A 198 -5.74 24.01 0.26
CA ALA A 198 -6.40 25.04 1.07
C ALA A 198 -6.12 26.46 0.58
N ALA A 199 -4.91 26.74 0.07
CA ALA A 199 -4.58 28.02 -0.54
C ALA A 199 -5.32 28.23 -1.87
N GLU A 200 -5.40 27.19 -2.71
CA GLU A 200 -6.11 27.22 -4.01
C GLU A 200 -7.61 27.47 -3.84
N HIS A 201 -8.23 26.85 -2.82
CA HIS A 201 -9.68 26.90 -2.59
C HIS A 201 -10.10 27.89 -1.50
N ALA A 202 -9.20 28.76 -1.03
CA ALA A 202 -9.53 29.73 0.00
C ALA A 202 -10.56 30.74 -0.55
N PRO A 203 -11.68 31.00 0.18
CA PRO A 203 -12.67 31.96 -0.26
C PRO A 203 -12.13 33.39 -0.13
N ALA A 204 -12.66 34.32 -0.94
CA ALA A 204 -12.18 35.71 -0.97
C ALA A 204 -12.35 36.47 0.37
N ASP A 205 -13.23 36.00 1.25
CA ASP A 205 -13.51 36.55 2.57
C ASP A 205 -12.85 35.72 3.71
N VAL A 206 -11.86 34.89 3.39
CA VAL A 206 -11.19 34.00 4.35
C VAL A 206 -10.59 34.73 5.55
N GLU A 207 -10.02 35.92 5.38
CA GLU A 207 -9.50 36.73 6.49
C GLU A 207 -10.60 37.08 7.50
N ALA A 208 -11.79 37.46 7.01
CA ALA A 208 -12.93 37.78 7.87
C ALA A 208 -13.48 36.53 8.56
N ARG A 209 -13.51 35.39 7.86
CA ARG A 209 -13.95 34.10 8.43
C ARG A 209 -12.98 33.56 9.48
N ALA A 210 -11.67 33.74 9.27
CA ALA A 210 -10.64 33.27 10.19
C ALA A 210 -10.58 34.07 11.50
N ALA A 211 -11.21 35.24 11.55
CA ALA A 211 -11.40 36.02 12.77
C ALA A 211 -12.30 35.31 13.79
N ASP A 212 -13.18 34.41 13.35
CA ASP A 212 -13.95 33.53 14.23
C ASP A 212 -13.06 32.38 14.74
N ALA A 213 -12.90 32.30 16.06
CA ALA A 213 -12.08 31.27 16.69
C ALA A 213 -12.64 29.85 16.56
N GLY A 214 -13.95 29.72 16.32
CA GLY A 214 -14.60 28.45 16.03
C GLY A 214 -14.34 27.95 14.60
N ASN A 215 -13.89 28.81 13.68
CA ASN A 215 -13.74 28.47 12.27
C ASN A 215 -12.34 27.95 11.95
N ALA A 216 -12.06 26.72 12.39
CA ALA A 216 -10.78 26.04 12.19
C ALA A 216 -10.42 25.90 10.70
N ASP A 217 -11.39 25.63 9.82
CA ASP A 217 -11.16 25.51 8.38
C ASP A 217 -10.68 26.83 7.77
N ALA A 218 -11.35 27.95 8.07
CA ALA A 218 -10.95 29.26 7.55
C ALA A 218 -9.58 29.70 8.06
N ARG A 219 -9.25 29.37 9.32
CA ARG A 219 -7.91 29.63 9.89
C ARG A 219 -6.82 28.83 9.22
N PHE A 220 -7.07 27.56 8.91
CA PHE A 220 -6.13 26.74 8.15
C PHE A 220 -5.95 27.27 6.72
N GLN A 221 -7.03 27.67 6.05
CA GLN A 221 -6.98 28.30 4.72
C GLN A 221 -6.20 29.62 4.72
N LEU A 222 -6.39 30.45 5.74
CA LEU A 222 -5.63 31.69 5.89
C LEU A 222 -4.12 31.41 6.06
N ALA A 223 -3.76 30.44 6.90
CA ALA A 223 -2.36 30.03 7.07
C ALA A 223 -1.73 29.53 5.76
N ALA A 224 -2.50 28.77 4.98
CA ALA A 224 -2.09 28.30 3.67
C ALA A 224 -1.87 29.45 2.66
N LEU A 225 -2.76 30.46 2.65
CA LEU A 225 -2.59 31.66 1.82
C LEU A 225 -1.38 32.51 2.23
N GLN A 226 -1.13 32.65 3.55
CA GLN A 226 0.04 33.36 4.06
C GLN A 226 1.33 32.66 3.60
N LEU A 227 1.37 31.33 3.69
CA LEU A 227 2.49 30.54 3.18
C LEU A 227 2.67 30.71 1.66
N ALA A 228 1.58 30.70 0.88
CA ALA A 228 1.63 30.94 -0.56
C ALA A 228 2.13 32.36 -0.94
N LYS A 229 1.99 33.32 -0.03
CA LYS A 229 2.50 34.70 -0.13
C LYS A 229 3.92 34.87 0.44
N ASP A 230 4.59 33.78 0.82
CA ASP A 230 5.91 33.76 1.47
C ASP A 230 5.95 34.43 2.86
N ASP A 231 4.78 34.62 3.48
CA ASP A 231 4.65 35.12 4.86
C ASP A 231 4.74 33.96 5.86
N LEU A 232 5.95 33.44 6.02
CA LEU A 232 6.26 32.28 6.86
C LEU A 232 5.95 32.53 8.33
N GLU A 233 6.18 33.74 8.83
CA GLU A 233 5.97 34.09 10.24
C GLU A 233 4.49 34.01 10.61
N SER A 234 3.62 34.65 9.80
CA SER A 234 2.17 34.60 10.02
C SER A 234 1.63 33.18 9.83
N ALA A 235 2.09 32.45 8.81
CA ALA A 235 1.63 31.10 8.54
C ALA A 235 1.97 30.14 9.68
N LEU A 236 3.22 30.16 10.18
CA LEU A 236 3.63 29.33 11.32
C LEU A 236 2.89 29.72 12.59
N GLY A 237 2.68 31.01 12.84
CA GLY A 237 1.90 31.50 13.97
C GLY A 237 0.44 31.02 13.94
N ALA A 238 -0.20 31.10 12.78
CA ALA A 238 -1.58 30.63 12.59
C ALA A 238 -1.70 29.11 12.77
N LEU A 239 -0.75 28.32 12.25
CA LEU A 239 -0.73 26.88 12.42
C LEU A 239 -0.45 26.45 13.88
N ASP A 240 0.44 27.15 14.59
CA ASP A 240 0.75 26.91 16.02
C ASP A 240 -0.47 27.19 16.90
N ALA A 241 -1.14 28.33 16.67
CA ALA A 241 -2.38 28.67 17.36
C ALA A 241 -3.49 27.64 17.08
N LEU A 242 -3.65 27.24 15.81
CA LEU A 242 -4.64 26.23 15.42
C LEU A 242 -4.36 24.86 16.04
N ASP A 243 -3.09 24.43 16.13
CA ASP A 243 -2.72 23.19 16.82
C ASP A 243 -2.98 23.26 18.33
N ALA A 244 -2.78 24.43 18.95
CA ALA A 244 -3.03 24.62 20.37
C ALA A 244 -4.52 24.59 20.73
N GLU A 245 -5.35 25.24 19.91
CA GLU A 245 -6.79 25.34 20.15
C GLU A 245 -7.58 24.11 19.64
N HIS A 246 -7.16 23.54 18.51
CA HIS A 246 -7.85 22.45 17.81
C HIS A 246 -6.89 21.30 17.45
N PRO A 247 -6.27 20.61 18.44
CA PRO A 247 -5.22 19.60 18.20
C PRO A 247 -5.69 18.39 17.38
N GLN A 248 -7.00 18.14 17.29
CA GLN A 248 -7.58 17.05 16.51
C GLN A 248 -8.08 17.49 15.13
N TYR A 249 -7.97 18.78 14.79
CA TYR A 249 -8.41 19.30 13.50
C TYR A 249 -7.77 18.50 12.36
N ARG A 250 -8.62 17.90 11.52
CA ARG A 250 -8.26 16.99 10.43
C ARG A 250 -7.14 16.01 10.79
N GLN A 251 -7.29 15.33 11.94
CA GLN A 251 -6.35 14.31 12.44
C GLN A 251 -4.96 14.86 12.80
N GLY A 252 -4.90 16.08 13.34
CA GLY A 252 -3.64 16.72 13.76
C GLY A 252 -2.87 17.36 12.61
N LEU A 253 -3.56 17.71 11.53
CA LEU A 253 -3.00 18.36 10.35
C LEU A 253 -2.18 19.63 10.66
N PRO A 254 -2.58 20.53 11.59
CA PRO A 254 -1.79 21.73 11.89
C PRO A 254 -0.39 21.39 12.40
N ARG A 255 -0.28 20.37 13.27
CA ARG A 255 1.01 19.86 13.74
C ARG A 255 1.85 19.28 12.62
N GLN A 256 1.23 18.46 11.78
CA GLN A 256 1.93 17.83 10.65
C GLN A 256 2.45 18.89 9.68
N ALA A 257 1.68 19.96 9.44
CA ALA A 257 2.09 21.12 8.65
C ALA A 257 3.27 21.86 9.27
N LEU A 258 3.26 22.14 10.58
CA LEU A 258 4.40 22.75 11.28
C LEU A 258 5.67 21.90 11.11
N LEU A 259 5.58 20.59 11.36
CA LEU A 259 6.73 19.68 11.23
C LEU A 259 7.25 19.63 9.79
N ALA A 260 6.36 19.59 8.79
CA ALA A 260 6.73 19.63 7.38
C ALA A 260 7.46 20.93 7.00
N LEU A 261 7.01 22.08 7.54
CA LEU A 261 7.65 23.38 7.33
C LEU A 261 9.01 23.47 8.03
N PHE A 262 9.16 22.91 9.22
CA PHE A 262 10.47 22.85 9.90
C PHE A 262 11.50 22.05 9.11
N ASP A 263 11.09 20.95 8.50
CA ASP A 263 11.97 20.15 7.64
C ASP A 263 12.37 20.90 6.37
N LEU A 264 11.45 21.69 5.80
CA LEU A 264 11.70 22.52 4.62
C LEU A 264 12.68 23.67 4.92
N LEU A 265 12.45 24.39 6.02
CA LEU A 265 13.28 25.53 6.44
C LEU A 265 14.63 25.10 7.04
N GLY A 266 14.69 23.88 7.54
CA GLY A 266 15.85 23.33 8.24
C GLY A 266 15.93 23.73 9.72
N PRO A 267 16.80 23.05 10.49
CA PRO A 267 16.89 23.22 11.95
C PRO A 267 17.53 24.55 12.40
N GLU A 268 18.30 25.22 11.54
CA GLU A 268 19.05 26.43 11.88
C GLU A 268 18.23 27.73 11.69
N HIS A 269 17.34 27.76 10.70
CA HIS A 269 15.94 28.10 10.90
C HIS A 269 15.51 29.01 12.07
N PRO A 270 15.61 30.37 12.11
CA PRO A 270 15.15 31.14 13.28
C PRO A 270 13.70 30.82 13.69
N LEU A 271 12.77 30.84 12.72
CA LEU A 271 11.38 30.45 12.96
C LEU A 271 11.24 28.97 13.34
N THR A 272 12.04 28.07 12.77
CA THR A 272 12.02 26.65 13.13
C THR A 272 12.38 26.46 14.60
N ARG A 273 13.45 27.12 15.08
CA ARG A 273 13.91 27.03 16.46
C ARG A 273 12.86 27.55 17.42
N GLU A 274 12.28 28.70 17.12
CA GLU A 274 11.24 29.33 17.94
C GLU A 274 9.99 28.44 18.06
N TYR A 275 9.38 28.07 16.93
CA TYR A 275 8.12 27.32 16.94
C TYR A 275 8.30 25.87 17.39
N ARG A 276 9.47 25.25 17.12
CA ARG A 276 9.79 23.91 17.68
C ARG A 276 9.93 23.94 19.20
N ALA A 277 10.50 25.00 19.78
CA ALA A 277 10.58 25.17 21.22
C ALA A 277 9.19 25.33 21.85
N ARG A 278 8.32 26.17 21.26
CA ARG A 278 6.92 26.34 21.69
C ARG A 278 6.15 25.01 21.64
N LEU A 279 6.25 24.28 20.53
CA LEU A 279 5.59 22.97 20.37
C LEU A 279 6.05 21.97 21.44
N SER A 280 7.35 21.95 21.75
CA SER A 280 7.91 21.04 22.76
C SER A 280 7.39 21.34 24.18
N GLN A 281 7.26 22.63 24.54
CA GLN A 281 6.72 23.05 25.84
C GLN A 281 5.24 22.66 26.04
N ARG A 282 4.47 22.50 24.95
CA ARG A 282 3.06 22.08 25.01
C ARG A 282 2.89 20.57 25.15
N LEU A 283 3.94 19.79 24.90
CA LEU A 283 3.93 18.32 24.92
C LEU A 283 4.52 17.73 26.21
N SER A 284 5.20 18.54 27.02
CA SER A 284 5.74 18.19 28.34
C SER A 284 4.71 18.37 29.44
#